data_AF-A0A1B7WHW7-F1
#
_entry.id   AF-A0A1B7WHW7-F1
#
_cell.length_a   1.000
_cell.length_b   1.000
_cell.length_c   1.000
_cell.angle_alpha   90.00
_cell.angle_beta   90.00
_cell.angle_gamma   90.00
#
_symmetry.space_group_name_H-M   'P 1'
#
loop_
_entity.id
_entity.type
_entity.pdbx_description
1 polymer ?
#
loop_
_entity_poly.entity_id
_entity_poly.type
_entity_poly.pdbx_seq_one_letter_code
_entity_poly.pdbx_strand_id
1 'polypeptide(L)'
;MTNMQTKNVELDLSDPCFLLTTLQELRQSVDQEGREIFERWKKQIHRQSFINSSLNLAYYLALRRHDLRELQAALMPWGLSSLGRIEAKVLPTLDAVIATLQAVCRTDNDSIIIHPPLDAFFEGDRLLQQNTEDLFGNTLDNRRVRIMVTLPNEAATNYEFLRDIIRQGTNCVRINCAHDTPVEWLAMINNVKQAELELESSCKILMDLSGPKTRIKSVLTPSPKQRIFKGESLLLTHELPTTIDSEFFQASCTIPEVLKQLKIGTIVWIDDGRIGACVESITSEGVWLKITHARLKGEKLLPEKGINFPDTELHLSSLTEKDQQDLDFITTHANQVNIIGYSYVQTPADIQLLQQELAVRLPENSPTPAIVAKIETPLAVSNLPELIIQAAGKQPFGIMIARGDLALEIGYQRLAEIQEEILWLCEAAHIPVIWATQVLENLVKHGMPSRAEITDAAMSERAECVMLNKGDYIIEAVAILDDVLTRMQAHQVKKTPQLRALHSW
;
A
#
# COMPACT_ATOMS: atom_id res chain seq x y z
N MET A 1 29.16 -45.55 -14.23
CA MET A 1 29.34 -45.06 -15.62
C MET A 1 28.12 -44.19 -15.89
N THR A 2 28.15 -42.86 -15.99
CA THR A 2 29.25 -41.94 -16.27
C THR A 2 28.85 -40.63 -15.58
N ASN A 3 29.68 -40.16 -14.65
CA ASN A 3 29.47 -38.93 -13.89
C ASN A 3 29.85 -37.77 -14.81
N MET A 4 28.87 -37.08 -15.39
CA MET A 4 29.12 -35.84 -16.14
C MET A 4 29.20 -34.71 -15.10
N GLN A 5 30.42 -34.42 -14.65
CA GLN A 5 30.74 -33.21 -13.91
C GLN A 5 30.36 -32.00 -14.77
N THR A 6 29.24 -31.35 -14.44
CA THR A 6 29.05 -29.94 -14.76
C THR A 6 30.12 -29.16 -14.00
N LYS A 7 31.17 -28.74 -14.71
CA LYS A 7 32.09 -27.73 -14.19
C LYS A 7 31.27 -26.47 -13.96
N ASN A 8 30.99 -26.14 -12.69
CA ASN A 8 30.73 -24.77 -12.29
C ASN A 8 32.01 -24.00 -12.62
N VAL A 9 32.02 -23.31 -13.76
CA VAL A 9 33.00 -22.26 -14.01
C VAL A 9 32.62 -21.16 -13.03
N GLU A 10 33.42 -20.98 -11.98
CA GLU A 10 33.31 -19.79 -11.14
C GLU A 10 33.44 -18.57 -12.06
N LEU A 11 32.37 -17.77 -12.14
CA LEU A 11 32.32 -16.53 -12.88
C LEU A 11 33.33 -15.58 -12.23
N ASP A 12 34.44 -15.27 -12.90
CA ASP A 12 35.42 -14.31 -12.39
C ASP A 12 34.90 -12.88 -12.59
N LEU A 13 33.97 -12.48 -11.73
CA LEU A 13 33.41 -11.14 -11.71
C LEU A 13 34.42 -10.06 -11.26
N SER A 14 35.68 -10.42 -10.97
CA SER A 14 36.72 -9.44 -10.66
C SER A 14 37.31 -8.77 -11.91
N ASP A 15 37.19 -9.39 -13.09
CA ASP A 15 37.63 -8.85 -14.38
C ASP A 15 36.57 -7.87 -14.96
N PRO A 16 36.91 -6.61 -15.26
CA PRO A 16 35.96 -5.64 -15.80
C PRO A 16 35.45 -6.02 -17.19
N CYS A 17 36.24 -6.74 -18.00
CA CYS A 17 35.81 -7.24 -19.31
C CYS A 17 34.75 -8.33 -19.15
N PHE A 18 34.90 -9.19 -18.14
CA PHE A 18 33.92 -10.22 -17.84
C PHE A 18 32.63 -9.61 -17.26
N LEU A 19 32.74 -8.61 -16.38
CA LEU A 19 31.61 -7.83 -15.89
C LEU A 19 30.84 -7.15 -17.02
N LEU A 20 31.56 -6.58 -18.00
CA LEU A 20 30.97 -5.95 -19.18
C LEU A 20 30.11 -6.95 -19.95
N THR A 21 30.67 -8.12 -20.31
CA THR A 21 29.92 -9.16 -21.03
C THR A 21 28.71 -9.65 -20.23
N THR A 22 28.89 -9.90 -18.93
CA THR A 22 27.80 -10.34 -18.04
C THR A 22 26.65 -9.31 -18.01
N LEU A 23 26.97 -8.01 -17.90
CA LEU A 23 25.97 -6.95 -17.90
C LEU A 23 25.30 -6.76 -19.26
N GLN A 24 26.03 -6.94 -20.36
CA GLN A 24 25.45 -6.90 -21.70
C GLN A 24 24.44 -8.03 -21.92
N GLU A 25 24.77 -9.25 -21.48
CA GLU A 25 23.85 -10.40 -21.52
C GLU A 25 22.62 -10.17 -20.65
N LEU A 26 22.82 -9.71 -19.40
CA LEU A 26 21.71 -9.35 -18.50
C LEU A 26 20.80 -8.29 -19.13
N ARG A 27 21.38 -7.22 -19.66
CA ARG A 27 20.64 -6.10 -20.28
C ARG A 27 19.86 -6.54 -21.51
N GLN A 28 20.41 -7.46 -22.32
CA GLN A 28 19.71 -8.05 -23.46
C GLN A 28 18.52 -8.92 -23.01
N SER A 29 18.72 -9.79 -22.01
CA SER A 29 17.65 -10.61 -21.43
C SER A 29 16.53 -9.75 -20.83
N VAL A 30 16.90 -8.71 -20.07
CA VAL A 30 15.93 -7.77 -19.48
C VAL A 30 15.14 -7.01 -20.54
N ASP A 31 15.78 -6.49 -21.59
CA ASP A 31 15.09 -5.79 -22.68
C ASP A 31 14.13 -6.73 -23.42
N GLN A 32 14.57 -7.95 -23.74
CA GLN A 32 13.73 -8.92 -24.43
C GLN A 32 12.52 -9.34 -23.58
N GLU A 33 12.76 -9.86 -22.38
CA GLU A 33 11.69 -10.35 -21.50
C GLU A 33 10.75 -9.22 -21.05
N GLY A 34 11.28 -8.03 -20.78
CA GLY A 34 10.47 -6.87 -20.44
C GLY A 34 9.56 -6.42 -21.58
N ARG A 35 10.04 -6.44 -22.84
CA ARG A 35 9.18 -6.17 -24.01
C ARG A 35 8.09 -7.22 -24.18
N GLU A 36 8.40 -8.50 -23.96
CA GLU A 36 7.41 -9.58 -23.99
C GLU A 36 6.33 -9.41 -22.91
N ILE A 37 6.72 -9.01 -21.69
CA ILE A 37 5.77 -8.67 -20.63
C ILE A 37 4.91 -7.47 -21.05
N PHE A 38 5.53 -6.39 -21.51
CA PHE A 38 4.84 -5.15 -21.90
C PHE A 38 3.85 -5.36 -23.05
N GLU A 39 4.18 -6.14 -24.08
CA GLU A 39 3.25 -6.40 -25.19
C GLU A 39 1.97 -7.14 -24.74
N ARG A 40 2.03 -7.93 -23.66
CA ARG A 40 0.82 -8.52 -23.04
C ARG A 40 -0.06 -7.48 -22.35
N TRP A 41 0.55 -6.44 -21.78
CA TRP A 41 -0.15 -5.35 -21.07
C TRP A 41 -0.65 -4.25 -21.99
N LYS A 42 0.02 -4.00 -23.11
CA LYS A 42 -0.20 -2.88 -24.03
C LYS A 42 -1.66 -2.65 -24.43
N LYS A 43 -2.42 -3.74 -24.62
CA LYS A 43 -3.85 -3.66 -24.99
C LYS A 43 -4.76 -3.12 -23.87
N GLN A 44 -4.31 -3.17 -22.62
CA GLN A 44 -5.07 -2.73 -21.45
C GLN A 44 -4.76 -1.27 -21.07
N ILE A 45 -3.68 -0.71 -21.62
CA ILE A 45 -3.19 0.64 -21.31
C ILE A 45 -3.79 1.63 -22.32
N HIS A 46 -4.71 2.46 -21.85
CA HIS A 46 -5.33 3.55 -22.63
C HIS A 46 -4.71 4.91 -22.30
N ARG A 47 -4.18 5.08 -21.07
CA ARG A 47 -3.53 6.31 -20.60
C ARG A 47 -2.11 6.42 -21.15
N GLN A 48 -1.91 7.30 -22.13
CA GLN A 48 -0.61 7.48 -22.81
C GLN A 48 0.52 7.84 -21.85
N SER A 49 0.26 8.66 -20.83
CA SER A 49 1.27 9.03 -19.82
C SER A 49 1.75 7.87 -18.96
N PHE A 50 1.09 6.70 -19.00
CA PHE A 50 1.47 5.51 -18.25
C PHE A 50 2.27 4.47 -19.08
N ILE A 51 2.47 4.71 -20.38
CA ILE A 51 3.18 3.76 -21.26
C ILE A 51 4.63 3.55 -20.80
N ASN A 52 5.39 4.63 -20.55
CA ASN A 52 6.80 4.51 -20.14
C ASN A 52 6.93 3.88 -18.76
N SER A 53 6.02 4.21 -17.83
CA SER A 53 5.94 3.60 -16.50
C SER A 53 5.69 2.10 -16.54
N SER A 54 4.70 1.65 -17.32
CA SER A 54 4.41 0.23 -17.47
C SER A 54 5.53 -0.54 -18.17
N LEU A 55 6.22 0.08 -19.14
CA LEU A 55 7.39 -0.52 -19.76
C LEU A 55 8.56 -0.66 -18.77
N ASN A 56 8.83 0.36 -17.96
CA ASN A 56 9.88 0.27 -16.94
C ASN A 56 9.54 -0.78 -15.86
N LEU A 57 8.29 -0.88 -15.43
CA LEU A 57 7.82 -1.96 -14.55
C LEU A 57 8.09 -3.34 -15.18
N ALA A 58 7.80 -3.51 -16.47
CA ALA A 58 8.05 -4.76 -17.18
C ALA A 58 9.54 -5.13 -17.18
N TYR A 59 10.43 -4.16 -17.45
CA TYR A 59 11.87 -4.36 -17.34
C TYR A 59 12.29 -4.70 -15.90
N TYR A 60 11.69 -4.07 -14.90
CA TYR A 60 12.01 -4.35 -13.50
C TYR A 60 11.62 -5.78 -13.10
N LEU A 61 10.44 -6.25 -13.53
CA LEU A 61 10.02 -7.63 -13.31
C LEU A 61 10.95 -8.63 -13.99
N ALA A 62 11.40 -8.35 -15.21
CA ALA A 62 12.39 -9.17 -15.90
C ALA A 62 13.72 -9.20 -15.13
N LEU A 63 14.24 -8.03 -14.75
CA LEU A 63 15.48 -7.89 -13.98
C LEU A 63 15.44 -8.68 -12.66
N ARG A 64 14.32 -8.62 -11.94
CA ARG A 64 14.17 -9.26 -10.62
C ARG A 64 14.03 -10.79 -10.66
N ARG A 65 14.04 -11.41 -11.84
CA ARG A 65 14.19 -12.87 -12.00
C ARG A 65 15.63 -13.34 -11.83
N HIS A 66 16.60 -12.42 -11.84
CA HIS A 66 18.02 -12.70 -11.66
C HIS A 66 18.45 -12.37 -10.23
N ASP A 67 19.31 -13.19 -9.64
CA ASP A 67 20.00 -12.84 -8.39
C ASP A 67 21.18 -11.92 -8.73
N LEU A 68 21.04 -10.64 -8.39
CA LEU A 68 22.03 -9.63 -8.76
C LEU A 68 23.14 -9.48 -7.72
N ARG A 69 23.05 -10.08 -6.53
CA ARG A 69 23.89 -9.71 -5.37
C ARG A 69 25.39 -9.82 -5.65
N GLU A 70 25.81 -10.88 -6.34
CA GLU A 70 27.21 -11.06 -6.72
C GLU A 70 27.68 -9.98 -7.69
N LEU A 71 26.85 -9.65 -8.69
CA LEU A 71 27.12 -8.58 -9.65
C LEU A 71 27.19 -7.20 -8.95
N GLN A 72 26.31 -6.93 -7.99
CA GLN A 72 26.34 -5.69 -7.21
C GLN A 72 27.65 -5.54 -6.45
N ALA A 73 28.09 -6.60 -5.77
CA ALA A 73 29.35 -6.62 -5.03
C ALA A 73 30.55 -6.43 -5.96
N ALA A 74 30.53 -7.06 -7.13
CA ALA A 74 31.61 -6.99 -8.10
C ALA A 74 31.74 -5.62 -8.80
N LEU A 75 30.66 -4.85 -8.91
CA LEU A 75 30.69 -3.48 -9.46
C LEU A 75 31.32 -2.45 -8.52
N MET A 76 31.27 -2.68 -7.20
CA MET A 76 31.70 -1.70 -6.19
C MET A 76 33.20 -1.34 -6.25
N PRO A 77 34.16 -2.30 -6.39
CA PRO A 77 35.59 -1.98 -6.49
C PRO A 77 35.94 -1.09 -7.69
N TRP A 78 35.12 -1.13 -8.74
CA TRP A 78 35.28 -0.29 -9.94
C TRP A 78 34.67 1.11 -9.80
N GLY A 79 34.13 1.45 -8.62
CA GLY A 79 33.46 2.73 -8.38
C GLY A 79 32.14 2.88 -9.13
N LEU A 80 31.56 1.77 -9.62
CA LEU A 80 30.34 1.76 -10.40
C LEU A 80 29.10 1.65 -9.50
N SER A 81 27.95 2.06 -10.04
CA SER A 81 26.66 1.87 -9.37
C SER A 81 26.46 0.39 -9.07
N SER A 82 26.10 0.06 -7.82
CA SER A 82 25.77 -1.30 -7.41
C SER A 82 24.40 -1.77 -7.93
N LEU A 83 23.78 -1.08 -8.90
CA LEU A 83 22.41 -1.30 -9.37
C LEU A 83 21.33 -1.18 -8.27
N GLY A 84 21.70 -0.80 -7.04
CA GLY A 84 20.80 -0.78 -5.89
C GLY A 84 19.73 0.30 -5.92
N ARG A 85 19.65 1.12 -6.97
CA ARG A 85 18.75 2.29 -7.14
C ARG A 85 18.14 2.32 -8.54
N ILE A 86 17.87 1.14 -9.08
CA ILE A 86 17.54 0.90 -10.49
C ILE A 86 16.03 0.96 -10.79
N GLU A 87 15.18 0.88 -9.75
CA GLU A 87 13.73 0.71 -9.82
C GLU A 87 13.09 1.60 -10.89
N ALA A 88 13.19 2.91 -10.75
CA ALA A 88 12.57 3.89 -11.65
C ALA A 88 13.24 4.02 -13.04
N LYS A 89 14.34 3.29 -13.30
CA LYS A 89 15.20 3.53 -14.48
C LYS A 89 16.05 2.32 -14.83
N VAL A 90 15.39 1.22 -15.16
CA VAL A 90 16.04 -0.08 -15.34
C VAL A 90 17.06 -0.08 -16.46
N LEU A 91 16.61 0.08 -17.71
CA LEU A 91 17.53 0.10 -18.86
C LEU A 91 18.52 1.27 -18.82
N PRO A 92 18.13 2.52 -18.48
CA PRO A 92 19.10 3.61 -18.37
C PRO A 92 20.22 3.33 -17.37
N THR A 93 19.93 2.68 -16.24
CA THR A 93 20.97 2.30 -15.27
C THR A 93 21.92 1.25 -15.83
N LEU A 94 21.39 0.19 -16.47
CA LEU A 94 22.21 -0.83 -17.11
C LEU A 94 23.08 -0.23 -18.22
N ASP A 95 22.49 0.63 -19.06
CA ASP A 95 23.19 1.32 -20.15
C ASP A 95 24.32 2.20 -19.64
N ALA A 96 24.09 2.96 -18.56
CA ALA A 96 25.12 3.80 -17.96
C ALA A 96 26.31 2.99 -17.43
N VAL A 97 26.06 1.86 -16.75
CA VAL A 97 27.12 1.01 -16.21
C VAL A 97 27.88 0.30 -17.34
N ILE A 98 27.17 -0.21 -18.35
CA ILE A 98 27.78 -0.84 -19.53
C ILE A 98 28.67 0.16 -20.27
N ALA A 99 28.19 1.38 -20.51
CA ALA A 99 28.96 2.43 -21.20
C ALA A 99 30.27 2.75 -20.45
N THR A 100 30.24 2.81 -19.11
CA THR A 100 31.48 3.01 -18.33
C THR A 100 32.42 1.81 -18.43
N LEU A 101 31.90 0.58 -18.35
CA LEU A 101 32.72 -0.63 -18.47
C LEU A 101 33.33 -0.76 -19.87
N GLN A 102 32.61 -0.39 -20.94
CA GLN A 102 33.16 -0.34 -22.30
C GLN A 102 34.39 0.58 -22.38
N ALA A 103 34.33 1.76 -21.73
CA ALA A 103 35.45 2.68 -21.65
C ALA A 103 36.62 2.11 -20.84
N VAL A 104 36.35 1.41 -19.72
CA VAL A 104 37.38 0.74 -18.89
C VAL A 104 38.08 -0.38 -19.66
N CYS A 105 37.31 -1.19 -20.39
CA CYS A 105 37.80 -2.35 -21.14
C CYS A 105 38.48 -1.97 -22.46
N ARG A 106 38.39 -0.70 -22.89
CA ARG A 106 38.91 -0.19 -24.17
C ARG A 106 38.41 -1.01 -25.36
N THR A 107 37.12 -1.37 -25.35
CA THR A 107 36.50 -2.11 -26.45
C THR A 107 36.22 -1.19 -27.64
N ASP A 108 36.87 -1.44 -28.79
CA ASP A 108 36.68 -0.71 -30.06
C ASP A 108 35.47 -1.21 -30.89
N ASN A 109 34.51 -1.92 -30.28
CA ASN A 109 33.43 -2.61 -30.99
C ASN A 109 32.33 -1.69 -31.54
N ASP A 110 31.73 -2.06 -32.68
CA ASP A 110 30.64 -1.35 -33.38
C ASP A 110 29.31 -1.23 -32.60
N SER A 111 29.12 -2.00 -31.52
CA SER A 111 27.92 -1.97 -30.67
C SER A 111 28.17 -1.14 -29.40
N ILE A 112 28.39 0.16 -29.59
CA ILE A 112 28.67 1.12 -28.51
C ILE A 112 27.36 1.48 -27.81
N ILE A 113 27.22 1.12 -26.54
CA ILE A 113 26.15 1.66 -25.70
C ILE A 113 26.67 2.99 -25.17
N ILE A 114 25.97 4.06 -25.50
CA ILE A 114 26.35 5.41 -25.10
C ILE A 114 25.75 5.70 -23.73
N HIS A 115 26.46 6.49 -22.92
CA HIS A 115 25.91 7.01 -21.68
C HIS A 115 24.55 7.69 -21.93
N PRO A 116 23.49 7.31 -21.20
CA PRO A 116 22.19 7.93 -21.36
C PRO A 116 22.29 9.42 -20.97
N PRO A 117 21.63 10.33 -21.71
CA PRO A 117 21.60 11.73 -21.36
C PRO A 117 20.85 11.92 -20.03
N LEU A 118 21.19 12.98 -19.28
CA LEU A 118 20.70 13.18 -17.90
C LEU A 118 19.17 13.26 -17.84
N ASP A 119 18.54 13.91 -18.81
CA ASP A 119 17.09 13.99 -18.91
C ASP A 119 16.48 12.59 -19.02
N ALA A 120 16.94 11.75 -19.96
CA ALA A 120 16.46 10.38 -20.10
C ALA A 120 16.75 9.53 -18.85
N PHE A 121 17.92 9.70 -18.23
CA PHE A 121 18.31 8.93 -17.05
C PHE A 121 17.39 9.20 -15.85
N PHE A 122 16.96 10.44 -15.65
CA PHE A 122 16.07 10.85 -14.55
C PHE A 122 14.59 10.94 -14.97
N GLU A 123 14.19 10.33 -16.09
CA GLU A 123 12.80 10.36 -16.54
C GLU A 123 11.83 9.73 -15.53
N GLY A 124 12.18 8.55 -14.99
CA GLY A 124 11.34 7.86 -14.01
C GLY A 124 11.10 8.64 -12.72
N ASP A 125 12.12 9.35 -12.23
CA ASP A 125 11.99 10.23 -11.07
C ASP A 125 10.95 11.36 -11.34
N ARG A 126 10.97 11.94 -12.53
CA ARG A 126 9.99 12.96 -12.95
C ARG A 126 8.59 12.39 -13.16
N LEU A 127 8.48 11.19 -13.72
CA LEU A 127 7.18 10.51 -13.89
C LEU A 127 6.54 10.20 -12.54
N LEU A 128 7.32 9.74 -11.56
CA LEU A 128 6.83 9.48 -10.21
C LEU A 128 6.37 10.78 -9.55
N GLN A 129 7.16 11.86 -9.66
CA GLN A 129 6.77 13.17 -9.15
C GLN A 129 5.46 13.65 -9.79
N GLN A 130 5.34 13.59 -11.12
CA GLN A 130 4.13 13.99 -11.83
C GLN A 130 2.91 13.16 -11.40
N ASN A 131 3.03 11.83 -11.32
CA ASN A 131 1.93 10.98 -10.87
C ASN A 131 1.54 11.26 -9.41
N THR A 132 2.50 11.68 -8.58
CA THR A 132 2.24 12.11 -7.20
C THR A 132 1.47 13.42 -7.16
N GLU A 133 1.83 14.39 -7.99
CA GLU A 133 1.14 15.68 -8.13
C GLU A 133 -0.27 15.52 -8.72
N ASP A 134 -0.42 14.65 -9.73
CA ASP A 134 -1.73 14.30 -10.30
C ASP A 134 -2.66 13.73 -9.22
N LEU A 135 -2.14 12.89 -8.31
CA LEU A 135 -2.92 12.21 -7.29
C LEU A 135 -3.20 13.10 -6.07
N PHE A 136 -2.17 13.70 -5.48
CA PHE A 136 -2.26 14.41 -4.20
C PHE A 136 -2.17 15.93 -4.32
N GLY A 137 -1.96 16.47 -5.52
CA GLY A 137 -1.64 17.88 -5.72
C GLY A 137 -0.19 18.22 -5.42
N ASN A 138 0.14 19.50 -5.64
CA ASN A 138 1.47 20.05 -5.40
C ASN A 138 1.78 20.10 -3.89
N THR A 139 3.05 19.94 -3.54
CA THR A 139 3.51 20.16 -2.17
C THR A 139 3.67 21.63 -1.86
N LEU A 140 3.45 21.99 -0.60
CA LEU A 140 3.89 23.27 -0.04
C LEU A 140 5.42 23.30 -0.01
N ASP A 141 6.02 24.48 -0.17
CA ASP A 141 7.43 24.74 -0.55
C ASP A 141 8.54 24.05 0.29
N ASN A 142 8.21 23.39 1.41
CA ASN A 142 9.19 22.88 2.37
C ASN A 142 9.19 21.36 2.58
N ARG A 143 8.31 20.57 1.95
CA ARG A 143 8.23 19.11 2.19
C ARG A 143 7.83 18.32 0.95
N ARG A 144 8.59 17.28 0.58
CA ARG A 144 8.30 16.42 -0.60
C ARG A 144 7.17 15.42 -0.42
N VAL A 145 7.14 14.78 0.75
CA VAL A 145 6.13 13.77 1.09
C VAL A 145 4.80 14.50 1.32
N ARG A 146 3.65 13.85 1.17
CA ARG A 146 2.33 14.41 1.52
C ARG A 146 1.82 13.81 2.84
N ILE A 147 1.00 14.56 3.59
CA ILE A 147 0.33 14.07 4.79
C ILE A 147 -1.15 13.87 4.46
N MET A 148 -1.64 12.65 4.71
CA MET A 148 -3.04 12.31 4.66
C MET A 148 -3.61 12.16 6.07
N VAL A 149 -4.74 12.78 6.38
CA VAL A 149 -5.39 12.67 7.69
C VAL A 149 -6.78 12.06 7.54
N THR A 150 -7.07 11.02 8.31
CA THR A 150 -8.44 10.52 8.45
C THR A 150 -9.27 11.50 9.29
N LEU A 151 -10.37 12.01 8.74
CA LEU A 151 -11.22 12.96 9.46
C LEU A 151 -12.06 12.26 10.54
N PRO A 152 -12.11 12.80 11.78
CA PRO A 152 -13.14 12.43 12.75
C PRO A 152 -14.48 13.07 12.40
N ASN A 153 -15.57 12.55 12.98
CA ASN A 153 -16.91 13.10 12.83
C ASN A 153 -17.00 14.58 13.23
N GLU A 154 -16.22 15.00 14.24
CA GLU A 154 -16.10 16.41 14.65
C GLU A 154 -15.77 17.36 13.48
N ALA A 155 -15.03 16.90 12.47
CA ALA A 155 -14.70 17.71 11.30
C ALA A 155 -15.93 18.10 10.46
N ALA A 156 -17.07 17.42 10.63
CA ALA A 156 -18.33 17.79 10.00
C ALA A 156 -18.98 19.02 10.65
N THR A 157 -18.79 19.22 11.97
CA THR A 157 -19.51 20.24 12.75
C THR A 157 -18.60 21.33 13.30
N ASN A 158 -17.29 21.11 13.37
CA ASN A 158 -16.29 22.05 13.86
C ASN A 158 -15.36 22.47 12.71
N TYR A 159 -15.73 23.56 12.04
CA TYR A 159 -14.94 24.13 10.93
C TYR A 159 -13.54 24.57 11.39
N GLU A 160 -13.40 25.18 12.58
CA GLU A 160 -12.11 25.68 13.07
C GLU A 160 -11.12 24.54 13.25
N PHE A 161 -11.57 23.40 13.79
CA PHE A 161 -10.76 22.19 13.93
C PHE A 161 -10.26 21.68 12.57
N LEU A 162 -11.16 21.58 11.58
CA LEU A 162 -10.79 21.11 10.24
C LEU A 162 -9.83 22.08 9.54
N ARG A 163 -10.09 23.39 9.63
CA ARG A 163 -9.20 24.42 9.08
C ARG A 163 -7.81 24.31 9.69
N ASP A 164 -7.73 24.10 11.01
CA ASP A 164 -6.46 24.01 11.72
C ASP A 164 -5.66 22.75 11.33
N ILE A 165 -6.32 21.62 11.04
CA ILE A 165 -5.68 20.42 10.47
C ILE A 165 -5.05 20.69 9.10
N ILE A 166 -5.77 21.40 8.22
CA ILE A 166 -5.27 21.75 6.88
C ILE A 166 -4.12 22.74 6.99
N ARG A 167 -4.28 23.80 7.80
CA ARG A 167 -3.25 24.81 8.07
C ARG A 167 -1.95 24.19 8.59
N GLN A 168 -2.04 23.12 9.39
CA GLN A 168 -0.87 22.46 9.97
C GLN A 168 -0.02 21.68 8.95
N GLY A 169 -0.52 21.44 7.74
CA GLY A 169 0.25 20.80 6.66
C GLY A 169 -0.42 19.59 6.01
N THR A 170 -1.71 19.35 6.25
CA THR A 170 -2.45 18.24 5.63
C THR A 170 -2.68 18.49 4.14
N ASN A 171 -2.22 17.57 3.29
CA ASN A 171 -2.36 17.67 1.82
C ASN A 171 -3.55 16.88 1.29
N CYS A 172 -3.99 15.87 2.03
CA CYS A 172 -5.14 15.05 1.68
C CYS A 172 -5.92 14.69 2.93
N VAL A 173 -7.25 14.73 2.84
CA VAL A 173 -8.12 14.20 3.88
C VAL A 173 -8.75 12.91 3.41
N ARG A 174 -8.85 11.96 4.34
CA ARG A 174 -9.53 10.68 4.14
C ARG A 174 -10.85 10.70 4.91
N ILE A 175 -11.95 10.48 4.20
CA ILE A 175 -13.28 10.22 4.77
C ILE A 175 -13.51 8.71 4.66
N ASN A 176 -13.74 8.05 5.79
CA ASN A 176 -13.90 6.60 5.84
C ASN A 176 -15.37 6.22 5.74
N CYS A 177 -15.81 5.70 4.59
CA CYS A 177 -17.22 5.38 4.33
C CYS A 177 -17.74 4.18 5.14
N ALA A 178 -16.86 3.40 5.78
CA ALA A 178 -17.27 2.35 6.73
C ALA A 178 -17.94 2.92 7.99
N HIS A 179 -17.78 4.23 8.23
CA HIS A 179 -18.31 4.96 9.36
C HIS A 179 -19.00 6.25 8.87
N ASP A 180 -19.78 6.86 9.76
CA ASP A 180 -20.48 8.12 9.48
C ASP A 180 -21.52 7.96 8.34
N THR A 181 -22.15 9.06 7.95
CA THR A 181 -23.31 9.09 7.04
C THR A 181 -23.10 10.06 5.87
N PRO A 182 -23.86 9.94 4.77
CA PRO A 182 -23.79 10.89 3.65
C PRO A 182 -23.95 12.36 4.06
N VAL A 183 -24.74 12.64 5.10
CA VAL A 183 -24.93 14.00 5.63
C VAL A 183 -23.62 14.51 6.24
N GLU A 184 -22.96 13.69 7.04
CA GLU A 184 -21.68 14.04 7.69
C GLU A 184 -20.55 14.14 6.66
N TRP A 185 -20.50 13.23 5.68
CA TRP A 185 -19.52 13.30 4.59
C TRP A 185 -19.65 14.59 3.79
N LEU A 186 -20.87 14.99 3.43
CA LEU A 186 -21.09 16.24 2.70
C LEU A 186 -20.67 17.46 3.52
N ALA A 187 -20.96 17.47 4.82
CA ALA A 187 -20.52 18.53 5.71
C ALA A 187 -18.98 18.62 5.80
N MET A 188 -18.29 17.48 5.93
CA MET A 188 -16.83 17.43 5.88
C MET A 188 -16.29 17.95 4.54
N ILE A 189 -16.85 17.50 3.41
CA ILE A 189 -16.44 17.96 2.08
C ILE A 189 -16.57 19.48 1.96
N ASN A 190 -17.71 20.05 2.37
CA ASN A 190 -17.94 21.49 2.32
C ASN A 190 -16.93 22.25 3.21
N ASN A 191 -16.66 21.76 4.41
CA ASN A 191 -15.68 22.36 5.32
C ASN A 191 -14.26 22.33 4.72
N VAL A 192 -13.86 21.24 4.06
CA VAL A 192 -12.57 21.16 3.33
C VAL A 192 -12.51 22.21 2.23
N LYS A 193 -13.55 22.30 1.39
CA LYS A 193 -13.58 23.26 0.28
C LYS A 193 -13.56 24.70 0.78
N GLN A 194 -14.25 25.00 1.88
CA GLN A 194 -14.19 26.31 2.51
C GLN A 194 -12.78 26.62 3.04
N ALA A 195 -12.12 25.67 3.70
CA ALA A 195 -10.77 25.85 4.21
C ALA A 195 -9.71 25.98 3.09
N GLU A 196 -9.85 25.25 1.98
CA GLU A 196 -8.98 25.41 0.79
C GLU A 196 -9.05 26.85 0.26
N LEU A 197 -10.25 27.44 0.20
CA LEU A 197 -10.45 28.83 -0.25
C LEU A 197 -9.88 29.85 0.75
N GLU A 198 -10.09 29.64 2.06
CA GLU A 198 -9.60 30.56 3.10
C GLU A 198 -8.06 30.55 3.20
N LEU A 199 -7.45 29.38 3.06
CA LEU A 199 -6.01 29.18 3.26
C LEU A 199 -5.18 29.28 1.97
N GLU A 200 -5.84 29.49 0.82
CA GLU A 200 -5.22 29.44 -0.52
C GLU A 200 -4.36 28.17 -0.72
N SER A 201 -4.86 27.03 -0.21
CA SER A 201 -4.15 25.75 -0.19
C SER A 201 -4.95 24.69 -0.94
N SER A 202 -4.26 23.68 -1.50
CA SER A 202 -4.92 22.51 -2.10
C SER A 202 -4.89 21.32 -1.14
N CYS A 203 -6.07 20.82 -0.79
CA CYS A 203 -6.28 19.65 0.03
C CYS A 203 -7.20 18.65 -0.69
N LYS A 204 -6.63 17.51 -1.12
CA LYS A 204 -7.40 16.48 -1.84
C LYS A 204 -8.34 15.73 -0.90
N ILE A 205 -9.50 15.32 -1.40
CA ILE A 205 -10.46 14.50 -0.66
C ILE A 205 -10.43 13.07 -1.20
N LEU A 206 -10.10 12.12 -0.33
CA LEU A 206 -10.20 10.68 -0.55
C LEU A 206 -11.42 10.12 0.18
N MET A 207 -12.33 9.50 -0.57
CA MET A 207 -13.45 8.73 -0.02
C MET A 207 -13.06 7.25 0.00
N ASP A 208 -12.89 6.68 1.19
CA ASP A 208 -12.40 5.30 1.39
C ASP A 208 -13.58 4.33 1.53
N LEU A 209 -13.82 3.54 0.49
CA LEU A 209 -14.87 2.51 0.48
C LEU A 209 -14.58 1.44 1.54
N SER A 210 -15.63 0.89 2.14
CA SER A 210 -15.48 -0.05 3.26
C SER A 210 -14.93 -1.39 2.78
N GLY A 211 -15.39 -1.86 1.62
CA GLY A 211 -15.12 -3.21 1.12
C GLY A 211 -15.68 -4.31 2.05
N PRO A 212 -15.41 -5.58 1.72
CA PRO A 212 -15.96 -6.75 2.40
C PRO A 212 -15.26 -7.09 3.74
N LYS A 213 -15.01 -6.11 4.61
CA LYS A 213 -14.39 -6.37 5.92
C LYS A 213 -15.36 -7.11 6.84
N THR A 214 -15.00 -8.34 7.21
CA THR A 214 -15.79 -9.12 8.18
C THR A 214 -15.60 -8.53 9.57
N ARG A 215 -16.71 -8.27 10.28
CA ARG A 215 -16.72 -7.78 11.67
C ARG A 215 -17.66 -8.60 12.52
N ILE A 216 -17.44 -8.61 13.83
CA ILE A 216 -18.40 -9.12 14.80
C ILE A 216 -19.64 -8.23 14.76
N LYS A 217 -20.79 -8.84 14.47
CA LYS A 217 -22.09 -8.15 14.47
C LYS A 217 -22.73 -8.18 15.85
N SER A 218 -22.69 -9.32 16.51
CA SER A 218 -23.27 -9.49 17.84
C SER A 218 -22.47 -10.50 18.64
N VAL A 219 -22.49 -10.32 19.96
CA VAL A 219 -21.76 -11.17 20.90
C VAL A 219 -22.73 -11.62 21.98
N LEU A 220 -22.63 -12.89 22.32
CA LEU A 220 -23.20 -13.45 23.52
C LEU A 220 -22.08 -14.07 24.35
N THR A 221 -21.99 -13.64 25.61
CA THR A 221 -20.99 -14.11 26.58
C THR A 221 -21.67 -14.89 27.69
N PRO A 222 -21.03 -15.93 28.27
CA PRO A 222 -21.66 -16.70 29.36
C PRO A 222 -21.96 -15.86 30.61
N SER A 223 -21.23 -14.76 30.82
CA SER A 223 -21.61 -13.73 31.80
C SER A 223 -21.23 -12.32 31.33
N PRO A 224 -21.94 -11.25 31.77
CA PRO A 224 -21.82 -9.87 31.21
C PRO A 224 -20.44 -9.21 31.27
N LYS A 225 -19.49 -9.78 32.03
CA LYS A 225 -18.12 -9.29 32.17
C LYS A 225 -17.07 -10.35 31.88
N GLN A 226 -17.48 -11.51 31.37
CA GLN A 226 -16.55 -12.59 31.09
C GLN A 226 -15.57 -12.16 30.02
N ARG A 227 -14.32 -12.55 30.23
CA ARG A 227 -13.25 -12.35 29.28
C ARG A 227 -12.91 -13.70 28.69
N ILE A 228 -12.59 -13.71 27.41
CA ILE A 228 -12.20 -14.93 26.72
C ILE A 228 -10.70 -15.18 26.92
N PHE A 229 -10.35 -16.41 27.24
CA PHE A 229 -8.99 -16.85 27.55
C PHE A 229 -8.49 -17.88 26.53
N LYS A 230 -7.16 -18.01 26.47
CA LYS A 230 -6.52 -19.09 25.70
C LYS A 230 -7.02 -20.45 26.19
N GLY A 231 -7.39 -21.31 25.26
CA GLY A 231 -7.92 -22.65 25.51
C GLY A 231 -9.44 -22.70 25.62
N GLU A 232 -10.15 -21.57 25.67
CA GLU A 232 -11.62 -21.56 25.62
C GLU A 232 -12.12 -21.74 24.18
N SER A 233 -13.44 -21.94 24.07
CA SER A 233 -14.14 -22.13 22.79
C SER A 233 -15.07 -20.94 22.50
N LEU A 234 -15.12 -20.57 21.23
CA LEU A 234 -16.01 -19.54 20.68
C LEU A 234 -16.76 -20.14 19.49
N LEU A 235 -18.09 -20.09 19.52
CA LEU A 235 -18.92 -20.43 18.36
C LEU A 235 -19.15 -19.17 17.51
N LEU A 236 -18.68 -19.20 16.26
CA LEU A 236 -19.00 -18.18 15.25
C LEU A 236 -20.23 -18.66 14.45
N THR A 237 -21.39 -18.08 14.73
CA THR A 237 -22.70 -18.51 14.24
C THR A 237 -23.08 -17.86 12.91
N HIS A 238 -23.89 -18.58 12.10
CA HIS A 238 -24.46 -18.02 10.87
C HIS A 238 -25.57 -16.99 11.13
N GLU A 239 -26.33 -17.19 12.21
CA GLU A 239 -27.43 -16.32 12.63
C GLU A 239 -27.09 -15.55 13.91
N LEU A 240 -27.96 -14.66 14.36
CA LEU A 240 -27.80 -13.99 15.64
C LEU A 240 -27.78 -15.02 16.79
N PRO A 241 -26.86 -14.90 17.77
CA PRO A 241 -26.91 -15.73 18.98
C PRO A 241 -28.23 -15.50 19.72
N THR A 242 -29.00 -16.55 20.00
CA THR A 242 -30.36 -16.44 20.57
C THR A 242 -30.50 -16.98 21.99
N THR A 243 -29.58 -17.79 22.49
CA THR A 243 -29.70 -18.48 23.79
C THR A 243 -28.91 -17.79 24.90
N ILE A 244 -29.57 -16.94 25.68
CA ILE A 244 -28.94 -16.08 26.73
C ILE A 244 -28.16 -16.88 27.81
N ASP A 245 -28.53 -18.15 28.07
CA ASP A 245 -27.84 -19.06 29.01
C ASP A 245 -26.83 -19.99 28.31
N SER A 246 -26.01 -19.44 27.42
CA SER A 246 -24.94 -20.19 26.76
C SER A 246 -23.74 -20.40 27.69
N GLU A 247 -23.33 -21.65 27.92
CA GLU A 247 -22.09 -21.98 28.65
C GLU A 247 -20.82 -21.47 27.92
N PHE A 248 -20.92 -21.17 26.62
CA PHE A 248 -19.80 -20.79 25.77
C PHE A 248 -19.96 -19.39 25.18
N PHE A 249 -18.85 -18.81 24.72
CA PHE A 249 -18.90 -17.58 23.93
C PHE A 249 -19.51 -17.86 22.56
N GLN A 250 -20.39 -16.97 22.11
CA GLN A 250 -20.95 -16.99 20.76
C GLN A 250 -20.82 -15.61 20.13
N ALA A 251 -20.57 -15.56 18.83
CA ALA A 251 -20.61 -14.34 18.05
C ALA A 251 -21.17 -14.62 16.67
N SER A 252 -21.80 -13.63 16.05
CA SER A 252 -22.10 -13.65 14.62
C SER A 252 -21.26 -12.59 13.91
N CYS A 253 -21.09 -12.73 12.59
CA CYS A 253 -20.35 -11.78 11.78
C CYS A 253 -21.22 -11.05 10.76
N THR A 254 -20.69 -9.95 10.21
CA THR A 254 -21.35 -9.14 9.18
C THR A 254 -21.46 -9.85 7.82
N ILE A 255 -20.63 -10.86 7.58
CA ILE A 255 -20.53 -11.60 6.30
C ILE A 255 -20.58 -13.11 6.60
N PRO A 256 -21.76 -13.68 6.90
CA PRO A 256 -21.89 -15.09 7.33
C PRO A 256 -21.47 -16.12 6.27
N GLU A 257 -21.45 -15.75 4.99
CA GLU A 257 -21.01 -16.60 3.89
C GLU A 257 -19.52 -16.97 3.96
N VAL A 258 -18.70 -16.16 4.65
CA VAL A 258 -17.28 -16.48 4.90
C VAL A 258 -17.13 -17.79 5.66
N LEU A 259 -18.06 -18.08 6.58
CA LEU A 259 -18.01 -19.28 7.41
C LEU A 259 -18.07 -20.57 6.57
N LYS A 260 -18.70 -20.51 5.39
CA LYS A 260 -18.79 -21.65 4.45
C LYS A 260 -17.48 -21.96 3.74
N GLN A 261 -16.53 -21.02 3.77
CA GLN A 261 -15.22 -21.14 3.09
C GLN A 261 -14.12 -21.60 4.05
N LEU A 262 -14.40 -21.63 5.36
CA LEU A 262 -13.45 -22.05 6.38
C LEU A 262 -13.31 -23.57 6.41
N LYS A 263 -12.11 -24.04 6.80
CA LYS A 263 -11.79 -25.45 6.98
C LYS A 263 -11.29 -25.69 8.40
N ILE A 264 -11.39 -26.92 8.88
CA ILE A 264 -10.74 -27.31 10.14
C ILE A 264 -9.25 -27.00 10.02
N GLY A 265 -8.69 -26.35 11.04
CA GLY A 265 -7.32 -25.86 11.04
C GLY A 265 -7.13 -24.40 10.62
N THR A 266 -8.12 -23.76 9.98
CA THR A 266 -8.01 -22.35 9.55
C THR A 266 -7.73 -21.44 10.75
N ILE A 267 -6.75 -20.55 10.59
CA ILE A 267 -6.42 -19.51 11.57
C ILE A 267 -7.43 -18.36 11.48
N VAL A 268 -7.86 -17.87 12.63
CA VAL A 268 -8.79 -16.74 12.75
C VAL A 268 -8.20 -15.71 13.72
N TRP A 269 -8.11 -14.46 13.28
CA TRP A 269 -7.75 -13.32 14.14
C TRP A 269 -8.95 -12.42 14.36
N ILE A 270 -9.12 -11.95 15.60
CA ILE A 270 -10.22 -11.08 16.02
C ILE A 270 -9.65 -9.88 16.81
N ASP A 271 -10.26 -8.70 16.60
CA ASP A 271 -9.89 -7.43 17.28
C ASP A 271 -8.41 -7.07 17.06
N ASP A 272 -8.02 -6.90 15.79
CA ASP A 272 -6.68 -6.51 15.36
C ASP A 272 -5.58 -7.46 15.91
N GLY A 273 -5.87 -8.77 15.90
CA GLY A 273 -4.94 -9.82 16.33
C GLY A 273 -4.88 -10.05 17.85
N ARG A 274 -5.69 -9.36 18.65
CA ARG A 274 -5.70 -9.54 20.12
C ARG A 274 -6.24 -10.89 20.56
N ILE A 275 -7.14 -11.47 19.78
CA ILE A 275 -7.66 -12.82 19.99
C ILE A 275 -7.28 -13.64 18.76
N GLY A 276 -6.52 -14.71 18.97
CA GLY A 276 -6.19 -15.69 17.94
C GLY A 276 -6.92 -16.99 18.22
N ALA A 277 -7.44 -17.61 17.17
CA ALA A 277 -8.14 -18.86 17.24
C ALA A 277 -7.84 -19.75 16.05
N CYS A 278 -8.22 -21.02 16.16
CA CYS A 278 -8.15 -22.00 15.09
C CYS A 278 -9.50 -22.71 14.99
N VAL A 279 -9.96 -22.99 13.77
CA VAL A 279 -11.19 -23.76 13.55
C VAL A 279 -10.99 -25.20 14.03
N GLU A 280 -11.74 -25.58 15.07
CA GLU A 280 -11.72 -26.90 15.68
C GLU A 280 -12.76 -27.83 15.05
N SER A 281 -13.97 -27.34 14.81
CA SER A 281 -15.02 -28.09 14.14
C SER A 281 -16.02 -27.18 13.41
N ILE A 282 -16.73 -27.74 12.43
CA ILE A 282 -17.74 -27.05 11.65
C ILE A 282 -19.05 -27.82 11.81
N THR A 283 -20.12 -27.11 12.14
CA THR A 283 -21.44 -27.68 12.43
C THR A 283 -22.51 -26.93 11.64
N SER A 284 -23.77 -27.38 11.71
CA SER A 284 -24.89 -26.66 11.11
C SER A 284 -25.16 -25.29 11.76
N GLU A 285 -24.75 -25.09 13.01
CA GLU A 285 -24.95 -23.84 13.76
C GLU A 285 -23.89 -22.78 13.40
N GLY A 286 -22.71 -23.24 12.98
CA GLY A 286 -21.58 -22.38 12.64
C GLY A 286 -20.24 -23.08 12.88
N VAL A 287 -19.22 -22.26 13.13
CA VAL A 287 -17.82 -22.68 13.21
C VAL A 287 -17.33 -22.58 14.65
N TRP A 288 -16.88 -23.69 15.21
CA TRP A 288 -16.27 -23.73 16.54
C TRP A 288 -14.80 -23.37 16.46
N LEU A 289 -14.42 -22.34 17.20
CA LEU A 289 -13.07 -21.82 17.27
C LEU A 289 -12.46 -22.16 18.63
N LYS A 290 -11.26 -22.74 18.60
CA LYS A 290 -10.42 -22.91 19.78
C LYS A 290 -9.50 -21.71 19.92
N ILE A 291 -9.56 -21.01 21.06
CA ILE A 291 -8.72 -19.83 21.29
C ILE A 291 -7.27 -20.25 21.52
N THR A 292 -6.38 -19.82 20.64
CA THR A 292 -4.94 -20.11 20.67
C THR A 292 -4.13 -18.95 21.26
N HIS A 293 -4.65 -17.72 21.20
CA HIS A 293 -4.01 -16.50 21.69
C HIS A 293 -5.02 -15.55 22.36
N ALA A 294 -4.65 -15.04 23.53
CA ALA A 294 -5.28 -13.93 24.24
C ALA A 294 -4.29 -13.40 25.29
N ARG A 295 -4.49 -12.18 25.79
CA ARG A 295 -3.70 -11.67 26.93
C ARG A 295 -3.93 -12.52 28.19
N LEU A 296 -2.97 -12.52 29.11
CA LEU A 296 -3.06 -13.25 30.39
C LEU A 296 -4.31 -12.90 31.20
N LYS A 297 -4.75 -11.64 31.13
CA LYS A 297 -5.96 -11.16 31.79
C LYS A 297 -7.26 -11.48 31.03
N GLY A 298 -7.18 -12.25 29.94
CA GLY A 298 -8.25 -12.47 28.97
C GLY A 298 -8.47 -11.26 28.06
N GLU A 299 -9.37 -11.40 27.09
CA GLU A 299 -9.84 -10.31 26.23
C GLU A 299 -11.36 -10.14 26.25
N LYS A 300 -11.84 -8.94 25.90
CA LYS A 300 -13.28 -8.71 25.75
C LYS A 300 -13.66 -8.97 24.29
N LEU A 301 -14.63 -9.85 24.08
CA LEU A 301 -15.26 -10.02 22.77
C LEU A 301 -16.33 -8.93 22.62
N LEU A 302 -16.18 -8.06 21.61
CA LEU A 302 -17.04 -6.89 21.43
C LEU A 302 -17.58 -6.85 19.99
N PRO A 303 -18.77 -6.26 19.77
CA PRO A 303 -19.24 -5.92 18.43
C PRO A 303 -18.29 -4.98 17.69
N GLU A 304 -18.46 -4.90 16.37
CA GLU A 304 -17.72 -4.06 15.42
C GLU A 304 -16.23 -4.41 15.25
N LYS A 305 -15.72 -5.38 16.01
CA LYS A 305 -14.33 -5.83 15.91
C LYS A 305 -14.10 -6.64 14.64
N GLY A 306 -13.02 -6.34 13.94
CA GLY A 306 -12.63 -7.04 12.71
C GLY A 306 -12.34 -8.51 12.96
N ILE A 307 -12.63 -9.34 11.95
CA ILE A 307 -12.30 -10.76 11.88
C ILE A 307 -11.51 -10.99 10.58
N ASN A 308 -10.37 -11.65 10.69
CA ASN A 308 -9.43 -11.90 9.60
C ASN A 308 -9.18 -13.41 9.47
N PHE A 309 -8.94 -13.86 8.24
CA PHE A 309 -8.82 -15.29 7.89
C PHE A 309 -7.57 -15.53 7.00
N PRO A 310 -6.35 -15.39 7.55
CA PRO A 310 -5.09 -15.28 6.78
C PRO A 310 -4.85 -16.39 5.75
N ASP A 311 -5.20 -17.62 6.10
CA ASP A 311 -4.93 -18.81 5.29
C ASP A 311 -6.13 -19.20 4.40
N THR A 312 -7.10 -18.30 4.24
CA THR A 312 -8.33 -18.58 3.49
C THR A 312 -8.46 -17.63 2.31
N GLU A 313 -8.52 -18.19 1.11
CA GLU A 313 -8.91 -17.44 -0.08
C GLU A 313 -10.42 -17.17 -0.01
N LEU A 314 -10.79 -15.95 0.35
CA LEU A 314 -12.18 -15.53 0.45
C LEU A 314 -12.68 -15.04 -0.91
N HIS A 315 -13.62 -15.76 -1.48
CA HIS A 315 -14.32 -15.37 -2.72
C HIS A 315 -15.46 -14.40 -2.40
N LEU A 316 -15.11 -13.19 -1.99
CA LEU A 316 -16.04 -12.09 -1.74
C LEU A 316 -15.87 -11.02 -2.82
N SER A 317 -16.98 -10.37 -3.19
CA SER A 317 -16.91 -9.17 -4.02
C SER A 317 -16.18 -8.07 -3.24
N SER A 318 -15.14 -7.50 -3.82
CA SER A 318 -14.44 -6.32 -3.27
C SER A 318 -15.34 -5.08 -3.22
N LEU A 319 -16.40 -5.04 -4.04
CA LEU A 319 -17.42 -4.00 -4.01
C LEU A 319 -18.72 -4.55 -3.43
N THR A 320 -19.07 -4.10 -2.22
CA THR A 320 -20.28 -4.53 -1.52
C THR A 320 -21.52 -3.75 -1.98
N GLU A 321 -22.72 -4.20 -1.60
CA GLU A 321 -23.96 -3.44 -1.83
C GLU A 321 -23.92 -2.05 -1.18
N LYS A 322 -23.31 -1.95 0.01
CA LYS A 322 -23.08 -0.66 0.67
C LYS A 322 -22.13 0.20 -0.13
N ASP A 323 -21.02 -0.35 -0.62
CA ASP A 323 -20.06 0.43 -1.42
C ASP A 323 -20.70 0.94 -2.71
N GLN A 324 -21.64 0.21 -3.32
CA GLN A 324 -22.40 0.71 -4.47
C GLN A 324 -23.26 1.93 -4.13
N GLN A 325 -23.88 1.95 -2.95
CA GLN A 325 -24.64 3.12 -2.47
C GLN A 325 -23.70 4.29 -2.14
N ASP A 326 -22.54 4.01 -1.57
CA ASP A 326 -21.51 5.01 -1.30
C ASP A 326 -20.98 5.60 -2.61
N LEU A 327 -20.84 4.79 -3.67
CA LEU A 327 -20.46 5.25 -5.01
C LEU A 327 -21.48 6.22 -5.60
N ASP A 328 -22.78 6.00 -5.40
CA ASP A 328 -23.83 6.94 -5.87
C ASP A 328 -23.65 8.33 -5.23
N PHE A 329 -23.30 8.37 -3.95
CA PHE A 329 -22.95 9.63 -3.28
C PHE A 329 -21.67 10.24 -3.85
N ILE A 330 -20.61 9.45 -3.99
CA ILE A 330 -19.31 9.91 -4.48
C ILE A 330 -19.43 10.49 -5.89
N THR A 331 -20.13 9.82 -6.80
CA THR A 331 -20.28 10.26 -8.19
C THR A 331 -21.17 11.50 -8.31
N THR A 332 -22.18 11.64 -7.44
CA THR A 332 -22.98 12.87 -7.31
C THR A 332 -22.10 14.08 -6.92
N HIS A 333 -21.05 13.85 -6.12
CA HIS A 333 -20.11 14.86 -5.65
C HIS A 333 -18.74 14.81 -6.34
N ALA A 334 -18.65 14.24 -7.55
CA ALA A 334 -17.39 13.99 -8.26
C ALA A 334 -16.54 15.25 -8.54
N ASN A 335 -17.15 16.44 -8.60
CA ASN A 335 -16.40 17.70 -8.75
C ASN A 335 -15.60 18.10 -7.50
N GLN A 336 -15.91 17.51 -6.34
CA GLN A 336 -15.30 17.84 -5.06
C GLN A 336 -14.46 16.69 -4.50
N VAL A 337 -14.87 15.45 -4.77
CA VAL A 337 -14.14 14.23 -4.39
C VAL A 337 -13.05 13.95 -5.43
N ASN A 338 -11.81 13.75 -4.98
CA ASN A 338 -10.67 13.59 -5.87
C ASN A 338 -10.24 12.13 -6.05
N ILE A 339 -10.34 11.33 -4.99
CA ILE A 339 -9.77 9.99 -4.92
C ILE A 339 -10.79 9.02 -4.29
N ILE A 340 -10.84 7.80 -4.82
CA ILE A 340 -11.56 6.68 -4.21
C ILE A 340 -10.54 5.69 -3.64
N GLY A 341 -10.58 5.48 -2.33
CA GLY A 341 -9.88 4.37 -1.68
C GLY A 341 -10.66 3.08 -1.85
N TYR A 342 -10.01 2.03 -2.35
CA TYR A 342 -10.65 0.75 -2.64
C TYR A 342 -10.07 -0.37 -1.79
N SER A 343 -10.84 -0.76 -0.76
CA SER A 343 -10.47 -1.76 0.25
C SER A 343 -10.57 -3.19 -0.28
N TYR A 344 -9.73 -4.08 0.24
CA TYR A 344 -9.66 -5.51 -0.03
C TYR A 344 -9.65 -5.85 -1.53
N VAL A 345 -9.00 -5.02 -2.34
CA VAL A 345 -8.74 -5.32 -3.74
C VAL A 345 -7.69 -6.43 -3.84
N GLN A 346 -7.96 -7.47 -4.61
CA GLN A 346 -7.10 -8.65 -4.70
C GLN A 346 -6.71 -8.99 -6.13
N THR A 347 -7.56 -8.70 -7.11
CA THR A 347 -7.38 -9.08 -8.51
C THR A 347 -7.62 -7.91 -9.48
N PRO A 348 -7.07 -7.97 -10.71
CA PRO A 348 -7.39 -6.97 -11.74
C PRO A 348 -8.90 -6.86 -12.04
N ALA A 349 -9.65 -7.95 -11.88
CA ALA A 349 -11.10 -7.94 -12.07
C ALA A 349 -11.81 -7.03 -11.05
N ASP A 350 -11.29 -6.94 -9.82
CA ASP A 350 -11.83 -6.06 -8.78
C ASP A 350 -11.71 -4.59 -9.18
N ILE A 351 -10.55 -4.18 -9.70
CA ILE A 351 -10.32 -2.83 -10.23
C ILE A 351 -11.22 -2.58 -11.44
N GLN A 352 -11.32 -3.56 -12.34
CA GLN A 352 -12.18 -3.45 -13.51
C GLN A 352 -13.64 -3.22 -13.11
N LEU A 353 -14.13 -3.92 -12.09
CA LEU A 353 -15.46 -3.76 -11.55
C LEU A 353 -15.69 -2.32 -11.08
N LEU A 354 -14.80 -1.77 -10.23
CA LEU A 354 -14.91 -0.39 -9.77
C LEU A 354 -14.91 0.60 -10.95
N GLN A 355 -14.02 0.43 -11.93
CA GLN A 355 -13.96 1.29 -13.11
C GLN A 355 -15.24 1.24 -13.95
N GLN A 356 -15.88 0.07 -14.07
CA GLN A 356 -17.16 -0.09 -14.78
C GLN A 356 -18.29 0.59 -14.03
N GLU A 357 -18.37 0.40 -12.72
CA GLU A 357 -19.40 1.02 -11.89
C GLU A 357 -19.29 2.55 -11.89
N LEU A 358 -18.06 3.09 -11.91
CA LEU A 358 -17.81 4.52 -12.09
C LEU A 358 -18.21 5.02 -13.47
N ALA A 359 -17.87 4.29 -14.53
CA ALA A 359 -18.19 4.69 -15.91
C ALA A 359 -19.71 4.82 -16.15
N VAL A 360 -20.52 4.01 -15.45
CA VAL A 360 -21.99 4.06 -15.56
C VAL A 360 -22.62 5.16 -14.69
N ARG A 361 -21.97 5.55 -13.59
CA ARG A 361 -22.53 6.50 -12.61
C ARG A 361 -22.02 7.92 -12.72
N LEU A 362 -20.83 8.14 -13.29
CA LEU A 362 -20.23 9.47 -13.38
C LEU A 362 -21.08 10.35 -14.31
N PRO A 363 -21.50 11.55 -13.87
CA PRO A 363 -22.19 12.48 -14.74
C PRO A 363 -21.29 12.90 -15.92
N GLU A 364 -21.89 13.17 -17.07
CA GLU A 364 -21.16 13.67 -18.23
C GLU A 364 -20.33 14.92 -17.86
N ASN A 365 -19.09 14.97 -18.36
CA ASN A 365 -18.11 16.03 -18.10
C ASN A 365 -17.61 16.15 -16.65
N SER A 366 -17.94 15.22 -15.76
CA SER A 366 -17.32 15.18 -14.43
C SER A 366 -15.88 14.64 -14.51
N PRO A 367 -14.95 15.12 -13.68
CA PRO A 367 -13.61 14.56 -13.61
C PRO A 367 -13.71 13.11 -13.13
N THR A 368 -12.93 12.21 -13.75
CA THR A 368 -12.81 10.84 -13.27
C THR A 368 -11.95 10.85 -12.00
N PRO A 369 -12.44 10.34 -10.87
CA PRO A 369 -11.65 10.28 -9.64
C PRO A 369 -10.48 9.32 -9.82
N ALA A 370 -9.36 9.64 -9.16
CA ALA A 370 -8.25 8.72 -9.05
C ALA A 370 -8.63 7.49 -8.20
N ILE A 371 -7.95 6.37 -8.40
CA ILE A 371 -8.12 5.18 -7.56
C ILE A 371 -6.88 5.00 -6.68
N VAL A 372 -7.10 4.73 -5.39
CA VAL A 372 -6.08 4.21 -4.49
C VAL A 372 -6.46 2.79 -4.10
N ALA A 373 -5.71 1.81 -4.59
CA ALA A 373 -5.89 0.41 -4.21
C ALA A 373 -5.23 0.14 -2.86
N LYS A 374 -5.96 -0.47 -1.93
CA LYS A 374 -5.45 -0.83 -0.61
C LYS A 374 -4.96 -2.27 -0.62
N ILE A 375 -3.65 -2.43 -0.46
CA ILE A 375 -3.01 -3.74 -0.44
C ILE A 375 -3.08 -4.30 0.98
N GLU A 376 -4.04 -5.20 1.18
CA GLU A 376 -4.44 -5.72 2.49
C GLU A 376 -4.29 -7.24 2.60
N THR A 377 -4.14 -7.97 1.49
CA THR A 377 -4.08 -9.44 1.47
C THR A 377 -2.85 -9.96 0.72
N PRO A 378 -2.39 -11.20 1.02
CA PRO A 378 -1.32 -11.85 0.27
C PRO A 378 -1.63 -11.97 -1.23
N LEU A 379 -2.90 -12.20 -1.58
CA LEU A 379 -3.32 -12.30 -2.98
C LEU A 379 -3.15 -10.96 -3.71
N ALA A 380 -3.50 -9.84 -3.06
CA ALA A 380 -3.27 -8.51 -3.59
C ALA A 380 -1.78 -8.23 -3.84
N VAL A 381 -0.90 -8.66 -2.93
CA VAL A 381 0.56 -8.55 -3.08
C VAL A 381 1.03 -9.34 -4.31
N SER A 382 0.55 -10.59 -4.46
CA SER A 382 0.96 -11.45 -5.58
C SER A 382 0.51 -10.92 -6.95
N ASN A 383 -0.62 -10.21 -7.00
CA ASN A 383 -1.20 -9.61 -8.21
C ASN A 383 -0.83 -8.13 -8.38
N LEU A 384 0.07 -7.57 -7.55
CA LEU A 384 0.34 -6.14 -7.53
C LEU A 384 0.73 -5.56 -8.89
N PRO A 385 1.61 -6.18 -9.71
CA PRO A 385 1.92 -5.66 -11.04
C PRO A 385 0.67 -5.57 -11.93
N GLU A 386 -0.15 -6.61 -11.98
CA GLU A 386 -1.36 -6.65 -12.80
C GLU A 386 -2.43 -5.67 -12.31
N LEU A 387 -2.56 -5.48 -10.99
CA LEU A 387 -3.41 -4.45 -10.38
C LEU A 387 -2.98 -3.05 -10.83
N ILE A 388 -1.68 -2.76 -10.79
CA ILE A 388 -1.12 -1.49 -11.25
C ILE A 388 -1.45 -1.26 -12.73
N ILE A 389 -1.22 -2.25 -13.59
CA ILE A 389 -1.47 -2.13 -15.04
C ILE A 389 -2.95 -1.86 -15.33
N GLN A 390 -3.86 -2.61 -14.71
CA GLN A 390 -5.29 -2.44 -14.92
C GLN A 390 -5.79 -1.07 -14.45
N ALA A 391 -5.29 -0.57 -13.32
CA ALA A 391 -5.75 0.67 -12.73
C ALA A 391 -5.14 1.89 -13.43
N ALA A 392 -3.81 2.01 -13.39
CA ALA A 392 -3.07 3.15 -13.93
C ALA A 392 -3.15 3.23 -15.47
N GLY A 393 -3.49 2.12 -16.12
CA GLY A 393 -3.79 2.06 -17.55
C GLY A 393 -4.99 2.91 -17.97
N LYS A 394 -5.88 3.33 -17.07
CA LYS A 394 -7.10 4.10 -17.43
C LYS A 394 -7.24 5.45 -16.74
N GLN A 395 -6.79 5.59 -15.49
CA GLN A 395 -6.91 6.85 -14.72
C GLN A 395 -5.76 6.99 -13.72
N PRO A 396 -5.55 8.18 -13.11
CA PRO A 396 -4.55 8.35 -12.07
C PRO A 396 -4.73 7.33 -10.94
N PHE A 397 -3.62 6.79 -10.45
CA PHE A 397 -3.60 5.65 -9.55
C PHE A 397 -2.53 5.77 -8.48
N GLY A 398 -2.85 5.28 -7.28
CA GLY A 398 -1.90 5.12 -6.18
C GLY A 398 -2.12 3.79 -5.46
N ILE A 399 -1.14 3.43 -4.64
CA ILE A 399 -1.19 2.24 -3.78
C ILE A 399 -1.16 2.67 -2.33
N MET A 400 -2.02 2.12 -1.50
CA MET A 400 -1.94 2.26 -0.05
C MET A 400 -1.46 0.94 0.56
N ILE A 401 -0.32 0.99 1.28
CA ILE A 401 0.14 -0.14 2.09
C ILE A 401 -0.68 -0.12 3.38
N ALA A 402 -1.78 -0.86 3.41
CA ALA A 402 -2.70 -0.92 4.54
C ALA A 402 -2.20 -1.93 5.57
N ARG A 403 -1.12 -1.54 6.26
CA ARG A 403 -0.30 -2.41 7.14
C ARG A 403 -1.10 -3.09 8.27
N GLY A 404 -2.14 -2.44 8.78
CA GLY A 404 -2.99 -3.00 9.84
C GLY A 404 -3.60 -4.34 9.45
N ASP A 405 -4.35 -4.39 8.36
CA ASP A 405 -4.95 -5.62 7.86
C ASP A 405 -3.90 -6.53 7.21
N LEU A 406 -2.98 -5.97 6.42
CA LEU A 406 -1.92 -6.74 5.78
C LEU A 406 -1.10 -7.55 6.79
N ALA A 407 -0.68 -6.96 7.91
CA ALA A 407 0.10 -7.66 8.94
C ALA A 407 -0.64 -8.84 9.57
N LEU A 408 -1.97 -8.78 9.66
CA LEU A 408 -2.77 -9.89 10.16
C LEU A 408 -2.82 -11.03 9.14
N GLU A 409 -2.88 -10.71 7.85
CA GLU A 409 -3.01 -11.68 6.76
C GLU A 409 -1.68 -12.34 6.35
N ILE A 410 -0.55 -11.60 6.33
CA ILE A 410 0.77 -12.17 5.98
C ILE A 410 1.65 -12.50 7.21
N GLY A 411 1.21 -12.10 8.40
CA GLY A 411 1.97 -12.18 9.64
C GLY A 411 2.96 -11.02 9.82
N TYR A 412 3.16 -10.62 11.08
CA TYR A 412 4.02 -9.48 11.45
C TYR A 412 5.47 -9.59 10.99
N GLN A 413 6.03 -10.81 10.92
CA GLN A 413 7.41 -11.04 10.51
C GLN A 413 7.64 -10.66 9.05
N ARG A 414 6.66 -10.94 8.19
CA ARG A 414 6.75 -10.69 6.74
C ARG A 414 6.36 -9.27 6.37
N LEU A 415 5.71 -8.52 7.25
CA LEU A 415 5.29 -7.15 6.97
C LEU A 415 6.45 -6.25 6.51
N ALA A 416 7.60 -6.34 7.18
CA ALA A 416 8.77 -5.54 6.84
C ALA A 416 9.32 -5.89 5.45
N GLU A 417 9.33 -7.17 5.08
CA GLU A 417 9.74 -7.66 3.76
C GLU A 417 8.77 -7.18 2.68
N ILE A 418 7.49 -7.46 2.84
CA ILE A 418 6.47 -7.19 1.82
C ILE A 418 6.27 -5.69 1.59
N GLN A 419 6.41 -4.86 2.64
CA GLN A 419 6.38 -3.41 2.49
C GLN A 419 7.48 -2.90 1.53
N GLU A 420 8.69 -3.47 1.63
CA GLU A 420 9.79 -3.11 0.72
C GLU A 420 9.50 -3.53 -0.71
N GLU A 421 8.98 -4.74 -0.92
CA GLU A 421 8.61 -5.24 -2.25
C GLU A 421 7.54 -4.35 -2.91
N ILE A 422 6.50 -3.96 -2.16
CA ILE A 422 5.46 -3.05 -2.64
C ILE A 422 6.07 -1.70 -3.04
N LEU A 423 6.95 -1.12 -2.20
CA LEU A 423 7.62 0.14 -2.51
C LEU A 423 8.45 0.05 -3.79
N TRP A 424 9.22 -1.02 -3.97
CA TRP A 424 10.08 -1.19 -5.15
C TRP A 424 9.26 -1.37 -6.43
N LEU A 425 8.19 -2.18 -6.39
CA LEU A 425 7.31 -2.38 -7.54
C LEU A 425 6.58 -1.09 -7.92
N CYS A 426 6.11 -0.33 -6.94
CA CYS A 426 5.48 0.96 -7.20
C CYS A 426 6.48 1.99 -7.74
N GLU A 427 7.70 2.04 -7.21
CA GLU A 427 8.75 2.93 -7.73
C GLU A 427 9.12 2.57 -9.17
N ALA A 428 9.21 1.28 -9.50
CA ALA A 428 9.44 0.82 -10.88
C ALA A 428 8.29 1.16 -11.83
N ALA A 429 7.06 1.20 -11.32
CA ALA A 429 5.89 1.63 -12.06
C ALA A 429 5.66 3.16 -12.00
N HIS A 430 6.49 3.91 -11.30
CA HIS A 430 6.30 5.32 -10.98
C HIS A 430 4.92 5.63 -10.37
N ILE A 431 4.39 4.71 -9.56
CA ILE A 431 3.10 4.85 -8.89
C ILE A 431 3.32 5.38 -7.46
N PRO A 432 2.63 6.45 -7.06
CA PRO A 432 2.75 6.99 -5.71
C PRO A 432 2.21 6.01 -4.66
N VAL A 433 2.93 5.90 -3.55
CA VAL A 433 2.57 5.03 -2.41
C VAL A 433 2.13 5.85 -1.20
N ILE A 434 1.09 5.38 -0.52
CA ILE A 434 0.67 5.83 0.79
C ILE A 434 1.16 4.84 1.84
N TRP A 435 2.02 5.31 2.74
CA TRP A 435 2.44 4.60 3.94
C TRP A 435 1.36 4.75 5.00
N ALA A 436 0.55 3.72 5.19
CA ALA A 436 -0.67 3.83 5.98
C ALA A 436 -0.70 2.93 7.21
N THR A 437 -1.59 3.35 8.13
CA THR A 437 -1.95 2.70 9.40
C THR A 437 -0.84 2.69 10.45
N GLN A 438 -1.19 2.99 11.69
CA GLN A 438 -0.32 2.95 12.86
C GLN A 438 0.94 3.85 12.84
N VAL A 439 1.03 4.80 11.92
CA VAL A 439 2.04 5.87 12.00
C VAL A 439 1.64 6.82 13.13
N LEU A 440 2.51 6.98 14.13
CA LEU A 440 2.28 7.86 15.29
C LEU A 440 0.95 7.57 16.03
N GLU A 441 0.52 6.29 16.08
CA GLU A 441 -0.78 5.87 16.64
C GLU A 441 -0.99 6.29 18.11
N ASN A 442 0.02 6.10 18.96
CA ASN A 442 -0.03 6.49 20.38
C ASN A 442 -0.03 8.01 20.53
N LEU A 443 0.69 8.73 19.66
CA LEU A 443 0.64 10.19 19.69
C LEU A 443 -0.76 10.67 19.35
N VAL A 444 -1.33 10.20 18.25
CA VAL A 444 -2.70 10.53 17.82
C VAL A 444 -3.73 10.23 18.94
N LYS A 445 -3.58 9.13 19.68
CA LYS A 445 -4.54 8.70 20.72
C LYS A 445 -4.28 9.25 22.12
N HIS A 446 -3.03 9.47 22.49
CA HIS A 446 -2.59 9.65 23.87
C HIS A 446 -1.63 10.84 24.05
N GLY A 447 -1.33 11.57 22.99
CA GLY A 447 -0.52 12.79 23.03
C GLY A 447 0.99 12.55 23.12
N MET A 448 1.44 11.30 23.16
CA MET A 448 2.86 10.95 23.31
C MET A 448 3.28 9.84 22.34
N PRO A 449 4.27 10.07 21.46
CA PRO A 449 4.79 9.03 20.59
C PRO A 449 5.78 8.13 21.35
N SER A 450 5.84 6.87 20.94
CA SER A 450 6.94 5.97 21.29
C SER A 450 8.15 6.21 20.38
N ARG A 451 9.32 5.72 20.80
CA ARG A 451 10.54 5.77 19.98
C ARG A 451 10.37 5.01 18.66
N ALA A 452 9.68 3.87 18.69
CA ALA A 452 9.43 3.07 17.50
C ALA A 452 8.56 3.82 16.48
N GLU A 453 7.57 4.59 16.94
CA GLU A 453 6.72 5.39 16.05
C GLU A 453 7.46 6.56 15.40
N ILE A 454 8.42 7.17 16.10
CA ILE A 454 9.29 8.19 15.49
C ILE A 454 10.18 7.56 14.41
N THR A 455 10.72 6.36 14.66
CA THR A 455 11.48 5.62 13.64
C THR A 455 10.61 5.25 12.44
N ASP A 456 9.38 4.79 12.66
CA ASP A 456 8.42 4.47 11.59
C ASP A 456 8.06 5.72 10.78
N ALA A 457 7.76 6.84 11.44
CA ALA A 457 7.51 8.12 10.78
C ALA A 457 8.71 8.59 9.95
N ALA A 458 9.93 8.44 10.45
CA ALA A 458 11.13 8.77 9.69
C ALA A 458 11.33 7.83 8.47
N MET A 459 11.05 6.54 8.61
CA MET A 459 11.10 5.58 7.51
C MET A 459 10.01 5.80 6.46
N SER A 460 8.88 6.38 6.85
CA SER A 460 7.77 6.69 5.94
C SER A 460 8.10 7.74 4.88
N GLU A 461 9.25 8.45 5.00
CA GLU A 461 9.79 9.35 3.98
C GLU A 461 10.00 8.69 2.61
N ARG A 462 10.09 7.36 2.59
CA ARG A 462 10.27 6.55 1.39
C ARG A 462 9.00 6.45 0.52
N ALA A 463 7.86 6.85 1.05
CA ALA A 463 6.58 6.91 0.36
C ALA A 463 6.24 8.34 -0.09
N GLU A 464 5.33 8.45 -1.03
CA GLU A 464 4.84 9.74 -1.54
C GLU A 464 3.89 10.42 -0.57
N CYS A 465 3.22 9.65 0.26
CA CYS A 465 2.22 10.12 1.22
C CYS A 465 2.24 9.26 2.49
N VAL A 466 1.96 9.88 3.63
CA VAL A 466 1.90 9.20 4.93
C VAL A 466 0.54 9.47 5.55
N MET A 467 -0.15 8.40 5.98
CA MET A 467 -1.50 8.50 6.52
C MET A 467 -1.51 8.44 8.05
N LEU A 468 -2.11 9.45 8.67
CA LEU A 468 -2.48 9.47 10.08
C LEU A 468 -3.96 9.08 10.26
N ASN A 469 -4.23 8.25 11.27
CA ASN A 469 -5.58 7.93 11.71
C ASN A 469 -6.18 9.08 12.55
N LYS A 470 -7.50 9.04 12.79
CA LYS A 470 -8.19 10.01 13.65
C LYS A 470 -7.90 9.77 15.14
N GLY A 471 -7.79 10.85 15.91
CA GLY A 471 -7.67 10.83 17.38
C GLY A 471 -7.53 12.23 17.96
N ASP A 472 -7.56 12.30 19.30
CA ASP A 472 -7.69 13.55 20.06
C ASP A 472 -6.52 14.53 19.85
N TYR A 473 -5.34 14.02 19.47
CA TYR A 473 -4.11 14.81 19.28
C TYR A 473 -3.67 14.85 17.81
N ILE A 474 -4.63 14.83 16.88
CA ILE A 474 -4.32 14.74 15.44
C ILE A 474 -3.57 15.98 14.93
N ILE A 475 -3.85 17.18 15.46
CA ILE A 475 -3.17 18.42 15.04
C ILE A 475 -1.69 18.35 15.42
N GLU A 476 -1.38 17.94 16.66
CA GLU A 476 -0.02 17.73 17.14
C GLU A 476 0.69 16.62 16.36
N ALA A 477 -0.03 15.55 16.00
CA ALA A 477 0.52 14.47 15.19
C ALA A 477 0.91 14.94 13.78
N VAL A 478 0.08 15.78 13.13
CA VAL A 478 0.43 16.39 11.84
C VAL A 478 1.67 17.27 11.98
N ALA A 479 1.73 18.10 13.02
CA ALA A 479 2.88 18.96 13.26
C ALA A 479 4.20 18.18 13.46
N ILE A 480 4.16 17.11 14.27
CA ILE A 480 5.33 16.25 14.50
C ILE A 480 5.73 15.51 13.23
N LEU A 481 4.76 14.98 12.49
CA LEU A 481 5.04 14.27 11.25
C LEU A 481 5.65 15.21 10.19
N ASP A 482 5.13 16.43 10.05
CA ASP A 482 5.65 17.45 9.14
C ASP A 482 7.12 17.80 9.47
N ASP A 483 7.46 18.01 10.74
CA ASP A 483 8.84 18.28 11.18
C ASP A 483 9.77 17.09 10.91
N VAL A 484 9.35 15.87 11.25
CA VAL A 484 10.14 14.65 11.00
C VAL A 484 10.44 14.47 9.51
N LEU A 485 9.42 14.58 8.66
CA LEU A 485 9.57 14.43 7.20
C LEU A 485 10.45 15.55 6.60
N THR A 486 10.26 16.79 7.05
CA THR A 486 11.05 17.94 6.60
C THR A 486 12.53 17.81 6.95
N ARG A 487 12.86 17.22 8.10
CA ARG A 487 14.25 16.90 8.47
C ARG A 487 14.78 15.74 7.62
N MET A 488 14.02 14.66 7.51
CA MET A 488 14.47 13.42 6.89
C MET A 488 14.67 13.51 5.38
N GLN A 489 13.91 14.34 4.66
CA GLN A 489 14.04 14.47 3.20
C GLN A 489 15.44 14.92 2.73
N ALA A 490 16.23 15.55 3.61
CA ALA A 490 17.60 15.96 3.30
C ALA A 490 18.64 14.87 3.63
N HIS A 491 18.24 13.82 4.36
CA HIS A 491 19.06 12.66 4.71
C HIS A 491 18.76 11.44 3.83
N GLN A 492 17.58 11.39 3.23
CA GLN A 492 17.11 10.25 2.48
C GLN A 492 16.20 10.71 1.33
N VAL A 493 16.25 10.00 0.21
CA VAL A 493 15.25 10.06 -0.86
C VAL A 493 14.95 8.63 -1.22
N LYS A 494 13.70 8.18 -1.04
CA LYS A 494 13.36 6.77 -1.25
C LYS A 494 14.32 5.89 -0.45
N LYS A 495 14.89 4.85 -1.03
CA LYS A 495 15.91 4.02 -0.36
C LYS A 495 17.34 4.56 -0.42
N THR A 496 17.53 5.78 -0.93
CA THR A 496 18.85 6.36 -1.16
C THR A 496 19.22 7.34 -0.04
N PRO A 497 20.23 7.03 0.79
CA PRO A 497 20.81 8.00 1.71
C PRO A 497 21.44 9.17 0.95
N GLN A 498 21.21 10.38 1.46
CA GLN A 498 21.80 11.62 0.98
C GLN A 498 22.85 12.09 1.99
N LEU A 499 24.04 12.41 1.49
CA LEU A 499 25.15 12.89 2.31
C LEU A 499 25.11 14.41 2.40
N ARG A 500 24.04 14.96 2.99
CA ARG A 500 24.00 16.40 3.31
C ARG A 500 25.11 16.76 4.29
N ALA A 501 25.54 18.02 4.26
CA ALA A 501 26.41 18.55 5.29
C ALA A 501 25.76 18.38 6.67
N LEU A 502 26.57 17.93 7.64
CA LEU A 502 26.17 17.74 9.03
C LEU A 502 26.52 19.00 9.81
N HIS A 503 25.58 19.46 10.64
CA HIS A 503 25.72 20.65 11.49
C HIS A 503 25.55 20.29 12.98
N SER A 504 25.66 19.01 13.30
CA SER A 504 25.54 18.52 14.68
C SER A 504 26.80 18.76 15.52
N TRP A 505 27.88 19.25 14.89
CA TRP A 505 29.14 19.67 15.50
C TRP A 505 29.72 20.87 14.75
#